data_AF-A0A5D0MBF0-F1
#
_entry.id   AF-A0A5D0MBF0-F1
#
_cell.length_a   1.000
_cell.length_b   1.000
_cell.length_c   1.000
_cell.angle_alpha   90.00
_cell.angle_beta   90.00
_cell.angle_gamma   90.00
#
_symmetry.space_group_name_H-M   'P 1'
#
loop_
_entity.id
_entity.type
_entity.pdbx_description
1 polymer ?
#
loop_
_entity_poly.entity_id
_entity_poly.type
_entity_poly.pdbx_seq_one_letter_code
_entity_poly.pdbx_strand_id
1 'polypeptide(L)'
;MEKIEKLLQKLEDNPNNVDLLLQIAETYYDKEDFKNSIRFYQRITELDEENEKAYFNLGAIYGKLALEDIQVDEYWEDHTDEEDFFENAIKNYMNCVEINPENKYAYNNLAIIYDALDWQDKAKEMIEKSLEIDPGQDDLRDMLNELEL
;
A
#
# COMPACT_ATOMS: atom_id res chain seq x y z
N MET A 1 -0.94 24.56 2.58
CA MET A 1 0.28 24.60 1.74
C MET A 1 1.54 24.72 2.59
N GLU A 2 1.56 25.56 3.64
CA GLU A 2 2.73 25.80 4.51
C GLU A 2 3.39 24.56 5.16
N LYS A 3 2.64 23.50 5.52
CA LYS A 3 3.20 22.29 6.16
C LYS A 3 4.20 21.56 5.27
N ILE A 4 3.88 21.34 3.98
CA ILE A 4 4.73 20.53 3.10
C ILE A 4 6.02 21.25 2.75
N GLU A 5 5.95 22.57 2.50
CA GLU A 5 7.12 23.40 2.18
C GLU A 5 8.13 23.39 3.33
N LYS A 6 7.64 23.50 4.57
CA LYS A 6 8.48 23.42 5.77
C LYS A 6 9.14 22.05 5.96
N LEU A 7 8.44 20.96 5.61
CA LEU A 7 9.00 19.61 5.67
C LEU A 7 10.06 19.41 4.58
N LEU A 8 9.79 19.86 3.36
CA LEU A 8 10.74 19.79 2.24
C LEU A 8 12.01 20.61 2.52
N GLN A 9 11.88 21.82 3.10
CA GLN A 9 13.04 22.62 3.50
C GLN A 9 13.91 21.89 4.53
N LYS A 10 13.30 21.26 5.54
CA LYS A 10 14.05 20.44 6.52
C LYS A 10 14.74 19.24 5.88
N LEU A 11 14.17 18.71 4.79
CA LEU A 11 14.72 17.57 4.08
C LEU A 11 16.00 17.96 3.32
N GLU A 12 16.14 19.22 2.90
CA GLU A 12 17.38 19.71 2.27
C GLU A 12 18.59 19.55 3.20
N ASP A 13 18.41 19.81 4.50
CA ASP A 13 19.46 19.67 5.51
C ASP A 13 19.79 18.21 5.85
N ASN A 14 18.81 17.31 5.72
CA ASN A 14 18.98 15.88 5.99
C ASN A 14 18.17 15.02 5.00
N PRO A 15 18.70 14.80 3.79
CA PRO A 15 17.94 14.20 2.69
C PRO A 15 17.47 12.78 2.97
N ASN A 16 18.20 12.01 3.78
CA ASN A 16 17.95 10.59 4.00
C ASN A 16 17.27 10.32 5.36
N ASN A 17 16.66 11.35 5.96
CA ASN A 17 15.92 11.19 7.21
C ASN A 17 14.60 10.45 6.94
N VAL A 18 14.56 9.15 7.27
CA VAL A 18 13.38 8.28 7.07
C VAL A 18 12.13 8.81 7.76
N ASP A 19 12.23 9.30 9.01
CA ASP A 19 11.08 9.86 9.73
C ASP A 19 10.49 11.11 9.04
N LEU A 20 11.35 11.93 8.44
CA LEU A 20 10.94 13.11 7.70
C LEU A 20 10.35 12.74 6.34
N LEU A 21 10.94 11.76 5.65
CA LEU A 21 10.40 11.21 4.42
C LEU A 21 9.00 10.62 4.65
N LEU A 22 8.79 9.89 5.75
CA LEU A 22 7.48 9.35 6.14
C LEU A 22 6.45 10.48 6.31
N GLN A 23 6.78 11.51 7.08
CA GLN A 23 5.88 12.66 7.28
C GLN A 23 5.53 13.37 5.97
N ILE A 24 6.48 13.46 5.04
CA ILE A 24 6.29 14.06 3.72
C ILE A 24 5.36 13.18 2.88
N ALA A 25 5.63 11.88 2.80
CA ALA A 25 4.83 10.92 2.07
C ALA A 25 3.37 10.91 2.57
N GLU A 26 3.16 10.82 3.89
CA GLU A 26 1.84 10.92 4.52
C GLU A 26 1.16 12.26 4.22
N THR A 27 1.90 13.37 4.26
CA THR A 27 1.32 14.68 3.94
C THR A 27 0.91 14.81 2.48
N TYR A 28 1.58 14.10 1.56
CA TYR A 28 1.14 14.01 0.16
C TYR A 28 -0.06 13.07 0.00
N TYR A 29 -0.06 11.94 0.71
CA TYR A 29 -1.21 11.02 0.77
C TYR A 29 -2.49 11.73 1.25
N ASP A 30 -2.42 12.50 2.34
CA ASP A 30 -3.54 13.28 2.89
C ASP A 30 -4.10 14.32 1.91
N LYS A 31 -3.30 14.72 0.93
CA LYS A 31 -3.69 15.66 -0.13
C LYS A 31 -4.17 14.97 -1.41
N GLU A 32 -4.22 13.64 -1.40
CA GLU A 32 -4.49 12.81 -2.57
C GLU A 32 -3.48 12.99 -3.71
N ASP A 33 -2.30 13.54 -3.41
CA ASP A 33 -1.18 13.61 -4.33
C ASP A 33 -0.41 12.30 -4.28
N PHE A 34 -1.03 11.25 -4.82
CA PHE A 34 -0.52 9.88 -4.78
C PHE A 34 0.82 9.75 -5.49
N LYS A 35 1.04 10.52 -6.56
CA LYS A 35 2.31 10.55 -7.31
C LYS A 35 3.48 10.95 -6.42
N ASN A 36 3.39 12.07 -5.72
CA ASN A 36 4.47 12.47 -4.81
C ASN A 36 4.54 11.53 -3.60
N SER A 37 3.41 11.08 -3.07
CA SER A 37 3.37 10.12 -1.96
C SER A 37 4.15 8.83 -2.27
N ILE A 38 3.85 8.20 -3.42
CA ILE A 38 4.57 7.01 -3.92
C ILE A 38 6.06 7.29 -4.03
N ARG A 39 6.45 8.42 -4.66
CA ARG A 39 7.88 8.76 -4.83
C ARG A 39 8.63 8.82 -3.48
N PHE A 40 8.00 9.39 -2.45
CA PHE A 40 8.64 9.48 -1.13
C PHE A 40 8.64 8.14 -0.38
N TYR A 41 7.59 7.34 -0.49
CA TYR A 41 7.59 5.98 0.08
C TYR A 41 8.60 5.05 -0.62
N GLN A 42 8.71 5.08 -1.94
CA GLN A 42 9.73 4.31 -2.67
C GLN A 42 11.13 4.68 -2.20
N ARG A 43 11.41 5.98 -2.05
CA ARG A 43 12.69 6.44 -1.50
C ARG A 43 12.95 5.93 -0.08
N ILE A 44 11.93 5.73 0.74
CA ILE A 44 12.08 5.12 2.06
C ILE A 44 12.48 3.66 1.90
N THR A 45 11.80 2.89 1.03
CA THR A 45 12.12 1.47 0.80
C THR A 45 13.52 1.26 0.20
N GLU A 46 14.06 2.25 -0.52
CA GLU A 46 15.45 2.24 -0.99
C GLU A 46 16.48 2.51 0.13
N LEU A 47 16.10 3.26 1.17
CA LEU A 47 16.96 3.63 2.29
C LEU A 47 16.86 2.63 3.45
N ASP A 48 15.71 2.00 3.60
CA ASP A 48 15.31 1.11 4.68
C ASP A 48 14.40 0.01 4.13
N GLU A 49 15.03 -1.09 3.73
CA GLU A 49 14.36 -2.29 3.17
C GLU A 49 13.52 -3.03 4.23
N GLU A 50 13.63 -2.69 5.52
CA GLU A 50 12.82 -3.25 6.60
C GLU A 50 11.68 -2.31 7.02
N ASN A 51 11.42 -1.24 6.27
CA ASN A 51 10.36 -0.29 6.60
C ASN A 51 8.96 -0.81 6.25
N GLU A 52 8.42 -1.62 7.15
CA GLU A 52 7.07 -2.19 7.05
C GLU A 52 5.99 -1.15 6.71
N LYS A 53 6.06 0.02 7.35
CA LYS A 53 5.08 1.09 7.16
C LYS A 53 5.13 1.68 5.75
N ALA A 54 6.32 1.83 5.16
CA ALA A 54 6.45 2.33 3.79
C ALA A 54 5.84 1.33 2.79
N TYR A 55 6.13 0.04 2.95
CA TYR A 55 5.52 -1.01 2.12
C TYR A 55 4.01 -1.08 2.28
N PHE A 56 3.49 -1.04 3.52
CA PHE A 56 2.05 -1.01 3.75
C PHE A 56 1.36 0.16 3.02
N ASN A 57 1.93 1.37 3.14
CA ASN A 57 1.34 2.55 2.52
C ASN A 57 1.47 2.56 0.99
N LEU A 58 2.56 2.04 0.42
CA LEU A 58 2.65 1.82 -1.02
C LEU A 58 1.57 0.86 -1.49
N GLY A 59 1.41 -0.28 -0.81
CA GLY A 59 0.35 -1.25 -1.10
C GLY A 59 -1.05 -0.61 -1.05
N ALA A 60 -1.30 0.24 -0.06
CA ALA A 60 -2.57 0.96 0.09
C ALA A 60 -2.84 1.93 -1.05
N ILE A 61 -1.82 2.70 -1.46
CA ILE A 61 -1.98 3.65 -2.56
C ILE A 61 -2.22 2.91 -3.87
N TYR A 62 -1.40 1.90 -4.19
CA TYR A 62 -1.55 1.14 -5.42
C TYR A 62 -2.87 0.37 -5.46
N GLY A 63 -3.28 -0.25 -4.36
CA GLY A 63 -4.57 -0.93 -4.27
C GLY A 63 -5.74 0.02 -4.48
N LYS A 64 -5.68 1.24 -3.93
CA LYS A 64 -6.68 2.28 -4.18
C LYS A 64 -6.74 2.67 -5.66
N LEU A 65 -5.58 2.92 -6.28
CA LEU A 65 -5.50 3.27 -7.70
C LEU A 65 -6.04 2.14 -8.60
N ALA A 66 -5.78 0.88 -8.25
CA ALA A 66 -6.28 -0.29 -8.99
C ALA A 66 -7.80 -0.44 -8.90
N LEU A 67 -8.36 -0.28 -7.69
CA LEU A 67 -9.78 -0.54 -7.43
C LEU A 67 -10.71 0.61 -7.85
N GLU A 68 -10.22 1.85 -7.88
CA GLU A 68 -11.03 3.02 -8.22
C GLU A 68 -11.10 3.32 -9.73
N ASP A 69 -10.51 2.47 -10.58
CA ASP A 69 -10.41 2.67 -12.05
C ASP A 69 -10.02 4.11 -12.41
N ILE A 70 -9.07 4.66 -11.65
CA ILE A 70 -8.60 6.03 -11.84
C ILE A 70 -7.85 6.06 -13.17
N GLN A 71 -8.36 6.83 -14.13
CA GLN A 71 -7.69 7.05 -15.42
C GLN A 71 -6.29 7.62 -15.18
N VAL A 72 -5.31 6.75 -15.37
CA VAL A 72 -3.88 6.98 -15.10
C VAL A 72 -3.32 8.12 -15.96
N ASP A 73 -3.91 8.30 -17.14
CA ASP A 73 -3.61 9.33 -18.14
C ASP A 73 -3.62 10.76 -17.56
N GLU A 74 -4.42 11.04 -16.52
CA GLU A 74 -4.46 12.37 -15.88
C GLU A 74 -3.31 12.59 -14.89
N TYR A 75 -2.73 11.52 -14.32
CA TYR A 75 -1.72 11.58 -13.26
C TYR A 75 -0.28 11.34 -13.77
N TRP A 76 -0.10 10.64 -14.89
CA TRP A 76 1.20 10.21 -15.38
C TRP A 76 1.36 10.53 -16.89
N GLU A 77 1.96 11.69 -17.21
CA GLU A 77 2.17 12.14 -18.60
C GLU A 77 3.13 11.25 -19.43
N ASP A 78 3.94 10.44 -18.77
CA ASP A 78 4.90 9.54 -19.40
C ASP A 78 4.39 8.12 -19.17
N HIS A 79 4.12 7.38 -20.26
CA HIS A 79 3.68 5.98 -20.25
C HIS A 79 4.81 5.12 -19.68
N THR A 80 5.03 5.25 -18.38
CA THR A 80 6.10 4.59 -17.66
C THR A 80 5.60 3.18 -17.42
N ASP A 81 6.20 2.22 -18.11
CA ASP A 81 5.86 0.80 -18.12
C ASP A 81 5.19 0.35 -16.81
N GLU A 82 3.86 0.23 -16.92
CA GLU A 82 2.90 -0.14 -15.89
C GLU A 82 3.17 -1.58 -15.45
N GLU A 83 3.96 -1.78 -14.40
CA GLU A 83 3.67 -2.86 -13.47
C GLU A 83 2.25 -2.57 -12.95
N ASP A 84 1.28 -3.41 -13.34
CA ASP A 84 -0.15 -3.30 -13.03
C ASP A 84 -0.34 -2.84 -11.57
N PHE A 85 -1.18 -1.83 -11.31
CA PHE A 85 -1.41 -1.35 -9.94
C PHE A 85 -1.77 -2.48 -8.99
N PHE A 86 -2.43 -3.53 -9.48
CA PHE A 86 -2.64 -4.76 -8.73
C PHE A 86 -1.33 -5.48 -8.37
N GLU A 87 -0.41 -5.67 -9.32
CA GLU A 87 0.89 -6.29 -9.07
C GLU A 87 1.71 -5.49 -8.06
N ASN A 88 1.76 -4.17 -8.20
CA ASN A 88 2.44 -3.29 -7.27
C ASN A 88 1.82 -3.33 -5.87
N ALA A 89 0.48 -3.35 -5.77
CA ALA A 89 -0.20 -3.47 -4.50
C ALA A 89 0.14 -4.80 -3.81
N ILE A 90 0.05 -5.92 -4.56
CA ILE A 90 0.40 -7.26 -4.08
C ILE A 90 1.84 -7.30 -3.59
N LYS A 91 2.80 -6.87 -4.41
CA LYS A 91 4.23 -6.87 -4.09
C LYS A 91 4.53 -6.12 -2.79
N ASN A 92 3.96 -4.93 -2.63
CA ASN A 92 4.21 -4.11 -1.45
C ASN A 92 3.54 -4.68 -0.20
N TYR A 93 2.32 -5.21 -0.28
CA TYR A 93 1.74 -5.89 0.86
C TYR A 93 2.45 -7.20 1.21
N MET A 94 2.95 -7.95 0.22
CA MET A 94 3.75 -9.14 0.46
C MET A 94 5.05 -8.80 1.21
N ASN A 95 5.77 -7.76 0.80
CA ASN A 95 6.94 -7.28 1.55
C ASN A 95 6.56 -6.84 2.98
N CYS A 96 5.42 -6.17 3.15
CA CYS A 96 4.92 -5.78 4.47
C CYS A 96 4.71 -6.98 5.39
N VAL A 97 4.07 -8.06 4.91
CA VAL A 97 3.82 -9.26 5.73
C VAL A 97 5.05 -10.16 5.88
N GLU A 98 6.03 -10.06 4.98
CA GLU A 98 7.34 -10.70 5.15
C GLU A 98 8.12 -10.04 6.31
N ILE A 99 8.07 -8.72 6.42
CA ILE A 99 8.70 -7.96 7.51
C ILE A 99 7.91 -8.12 8.82
N ASN A 100 6.59 -8.03 8.76
CA ASN A 100 5.69 -8.16 9.90
C ASN A 100 4.54 -9.14 9.62
N PRO A 101 4.73 -10.43 9.92
CA PRO A 101 3.70 -11.46 9.75
C PRO A 101 2.45 -11.27 10.62
N GLU A 102 2.45 -10.33 11.58
CA GLU A 102 1.28 -10.01 12.41
C GLU A 102 0.45 -8.83 11.85
N ASN A 103 0.81 -8.28 10.68
CA ASN A 103 0.03 -7.21 10.06
C ASN A 103 -1.23 -7.76 9.37
N LYS A 104 -2.30 -7.91 10.16
CA LYS A 104 -3.62 -8.31 9.65
C LYS A 104 -4.17 -7.38 8.56
N TYR A 105 -3.88 -6.07 8.61
CA TYR A 105 -4.40 -5.11 7.64
C TYR A 105 -3.81 -5.34 6.24
N ALA A 106 -2.53 -5.73 6.17
CA ALA A 106 -1.92 -6.10 4.89
C ALA A 106 -2.55 -7.37 4.31
N TYR A 107 -2.84 -8.38 5.14
CA TYR A 107 -3.60 -9.57 4.70
C TYR A 107 -5.02 -9.24 4.25
N ASN A 108 -5.73 -8.34 4.94
CA ASN A 108 -7.07 -7.90 4.53
C ASN A 108 -7.05 -7.28 3.14
N ASN A 109 -6.09 -6.39 2.91
CA ASN A 109 -5.99 -5.69 1.63
C ASN A 109 -5.53 -6.64 0.51
N LEU A 110 -4.65 -7.60 0.79
CA LEU A 110 -4.30 -8.66 -0.15
C LEU A 110 -5.52 -9.53 -0.50
N ALA A 111 -6.37 -9.88 0.47
CA ALA A 111 -7.60 -10.64 0.21
C ALA A 111 -8.53 -9.90 -0.75
N ILE A 112 -8.79 -8.61 -0.49
CA ILE A 112 -9.62 -7.76 -1.36
C ILE A 112 -9.04 -7.67 -2.77
N ILE A 113 -7.72 -7.48 -2.88
CA ILE A 113 -7.04 -7.40 -4.19
C ILE A 113 -7.13 -8.73 -4.94
N TYR A 114 -6.89 -9.86 -4.27
CA TYR A 114 -6.98 -11.16 -4.91
C TYR A 114 -8.41 -11.53 -5.32
N ASP A 115 -9.42 -11.14 -4.54
CA ASP A 115 -10.83 -11.30 -4.91
C ASP A 115 -11.18 -10.47 -6.15
N ALA A 116 -10.74 -9.19 -6.20
CA ALA A 116 -10.93 -8.33 -7.37
C ALA A 116 -10.28 -8.87 -8.67
N LEU A 117 -9.22 -9.67 -8.54
CA LEU A 117 -8.54 -10.37 -9.63
C LEU A 117 -9.13 -11.76 -9.95
N ASP A 118 -10.19 -12.17 -9.26
CA ASP A 118 -10.79 -13.51 -9.34
C ASP A 118 -9.82 -14.65 -8.97
N TRP A 119 -8.82 -14.34 -8.11
CA TRP A 119 -7.82 -15.29 -7.60
C TRP A 119 -8.28 -15.89 -6.27
N GLN A 120 -9.38 -16.63 -6.32
CA GLN A 120 -10.13 -17.07 -5.15
C GLN A 120 -9.32 -17.88 -4.13
N ASP A 121 -8.45 -18.79 -4.60
CA ASP A 121 -7.58 -19.58 -3.71
C ASP A 121 -6.65 -18.68 -2.87
N LYS A 122 -6.09 -17.63 -3.49
CA LYS A 122 -5.19 -16.69 -2.79
C LYS A 122 -5.97 -15.74 -1.89
N ALA A 123 -7.14 -15.28 -2.33
CA ALA A 123 -8.00 -14.45 -1.48
C ALA A 123 -8.33 -15.20 -0.18
N LYS A 124 -8.78 -16.45 -0.29
CA LYS A 124 -9.03 -17.34 0.85
C LYS A 124 -7.81 -17.49 1.77
N GLU A 125 -6.64 -17.78 1.23
CA GLU A 125 -5.41 -17.93 2.03
C GLU A 125 -5.11 -16.67 2.86
N MET A 126 -5.28 -15.48 2.26
CA MET A 126 -5.03 -14.21 2.96
C MET A 126 -6.09 -13.91 4.02
N ILE A 127 -7.36 -14.25 3.76
CA ILE A 127 -8.44 -14.14 4.74
C ILE A 127 -8.14 -15.03 5.96
N GLU A 128 -7.77 -16.29 5.72
CA GLU A 128 -7.43 -17.25 6.78
C GLU A 128 -6.27 -16.72 7.64
N LYS A 129 -5.18 -16.25 7.02
CA LYS A 129 -4.04 -15.65 7.73
C LYS A 129 -4.45 -14.43 8.58
N SER A 130 -5.34 -13.58 8.06
CA SER A 130 -5.83 -12.43 8.83
C SER A 130 -6.69 -12.86 10.03
N LEU A 131 -7.57 -13.84 9.85
CA LEU A 131 -8.45 -14.37 10.89
C LEU A 131 -7.69 -15.18 11.95
N GLU A 132 -6.53 -15.75 11.62
CA GLU A 132 -5.62 -16.34 12.62
C GLU A 132 -5.09 -15.27 13.60
N ILE A 133 -4.80 -14.06 13.11
CA ILE A 133 -4.28 -12.94 13.92
C ILE A 133 -5.40 -12.26 14.71
N ASP A 134 -6.50 -11.92 14.02
CA ASP A 134 -7.69 -11.35 14.63
C ASP A 134 -8.95 -12.07 14.12
N PRO A 135 -9.46 -13.02 14.90
CA PRO A 135 -10.69 -13.70 14.54
C PRO A 135 -11.87 -12.72 14.43
N GLY A 136 -11.92 -11.60 15.15
CA GLY A 136 -13.10 -10.74 15.31
C GLY A 136 -13.59 -9.99 14.05
N GLN A 137 -13.09 -10.32 12.87
CA GLN A 137 -13.36 -9.61 11.62
C GLN A 137 -14.55 -10.26 10.89
N ASP A 138 -15.76 -9.90 11.28
CA ASP A 138 -17.00 -10.48 10.72
C ASP A 138 -17.09 -10.34 9.19
N ASP A 139 -16.71 -9.18 8.64
CA ASP A 139 -16.70 -8.93 7.19
C ASP A 139 -15.83 -9.95 6.41
N LEU A 140 -14.68 -10.34 6.96
CA LEU A 140 -13.79 -11.33 6.34
C LEU A 140 -14.34 -12.75 6.45
N ARG A 141 -15.07 -13.06 7.52
CA ARG A 141 -15.74 -14.37 7.65
C ARG A 141 -16.87 -14.50 6.62
N ASP A 142 -17.64 -13.44 6.43
CA ASP A 142 -18.70 -13.41 5.43
C ASP A 142 -18.10 -13.59 4.03
N MET A 143 -17.03 -12.85 3.71
CA MET A 143 -16.28 -13.03 2.47
C MET A 143 -15.77 -14.47 2.30
N LEU A 144 -15.15 -15.06 3.33
CA LEU A 144 -14.67 -16.45 3.27
C LEU A 144 -15.79 -17.45 2.97
N ASN A 145 -16.97 -17.29 3.58
CA ASN A 145 -18.11 -18.15 3.32
C ASN A 145 -18.61 -18.02 1.88
N GLU A 146 -18.58 -16.83 1.30
CA GLU A 146 -18.96 -16.60 -0.11
C GLU A 146 -18.01 -17.31 -1.07
N LEU A 147 -16.71 -17.37 -0.75
CA LEU A 147 -15.69 -18.06 -1.56
C LEU A 147 -15.75 -19.59 -1.49
N GLU A 148 -16.50 -20.15 -0.54
CA GLU A 148 -16.65 -21.61 -0.36
C GLU A 148 -17.89 -22.22 -1.04
N LEU A 149 -18.77 -21.38 -1.61
CA LEU A 149 -20.04 -21.77 -2.24
C LEU A 149 -19.91 -22.07 -3.74
#